data_AF-A0A953GVM9-F1
#
_entry.id   AF-A0A953GVM9-F1
#
_cell.length_a   1.000
_cell.length_b   1.000
_cell.length_c   1.000
_cell.angle_alpha   90.00
_cell.angle_beta   90.00
_cell.angle_gamma   90.00
#
_symmetry.space_group_name_H-M   'P 1'
#
loop_
_entity.id
_entity.type
_entity.pdbx_description
1 polymer ?
#
loop_
_entity_poly.entity_id
_entity_poly.type
_entity_poly.pdbx_seq_one_letter_code
_entity_poly.pdbx_strand_id
1 'polypeptide(L)'
;RSCVRNSSVSSIISSLYLFNDYYLFPNVTPSSLFRKLLYFEYNKPVLRVHDVLIIQATNCLLKLIEQQHGIASIQHLHQSISDNLTSTLQWMKSRNLVAFIPPFLKSYAGILDPDFLIQQSNSIKEEIAEVLSNENVDGTKPIQITVLGEITVQKIGSEPLPLRGARNRTLLALLVAVQTMRRPPSAEDFYELASGVAGDVSYAQHMTRNAMSRLKGLVGKNSIVRRSGLPRLNMDIVHVDIIEIQQELQQVLKLIGEGEAFQAYSLTKNVLASIGTKVLYPTQYEPFFEIARENFENSLRNAILSVARLLIEERDHDHAEIILQSGIEVLPQDQEVVDRLAEVLVALNRSAEAERLLAEMEYR
;
A
#
# COMPACT_ATOMS: atom_id res chain seq x y z
N ARG A 1 -12.10 -38.02 -23.90
CA ARG A 1 -11.20 -36.86 -23.72
C ARG A 1 -12.05 -35.62 -23.86
N SER A 2 -12.40 -35.03 -22.71
CA SER A 2 -13.41 -33.98 -22.59
C SER A 2 -12.85 -32.63 -23.00
N CYS A 3 -13.56 -31.95 -23.90
CA CYS A 3 -13.56 -30.50 -23.97
C CYS A 3 -14.72 -30.04 -23.07
N VAL A 4 -14.42 -29.51 -21.89
CA VAL A 4 -15.40 -28.77 -21.08
C VAL A 4 -15.51 -27.39 -21.73
N ARG A 5 -16.53 -27.21 -22.58
CA ARG A 5 -16.89 -25.89 -23.10
C ARG A 5 -17.51 -25.07 -21.97
N ASN A 6 -17.03 -23.83 -21.83
CA ASN A 6 -17.57 -22.75 -21.01
C ASN A 6 -19.07 -22.51 -21.25
N SER A 7 -19.93 -23.29 -20.60
CA SER A 7 -21.39 -23.19 -20.73
C SER A 7 -22.03 -22.20 -19.73
N SER A 8 -21.32 -21.79 -18.68
CA SER A 8 -21.88 -20.90 -17.66
C SER A 8 -21.96 -19.43 -18.11
N VAL A 9 -20.89 -18.89 -18.71
CA VAL A 9 -20.84 -17.47 -19.09
C VAL A 9 -21.73 -17.17 -20.31
N SER A 10 -21.76 -18.08 -21.30
CA SER A 10 -22.64 -17.94 -22.48
C SER A 10 -24.13 -18.03 -22.10
N SER A 11 -24.48 -18.83 -21.09
CA SER A 11 -25.85 -18.94 -20.57
C SER A 11 -26.29 -17.67 -19.84
N ILE A 12 -25.40 -17.07 -19.04
CA ILE A 12 -25.71 -15.86 -18.26
C ILE A 12 -25.75 -14.61 -19.15
N ILE A 13 -24.84 -14.48 -20.13
CA ILE A 13 -24.90 -13.39 -21.11
C ILE A 13 -26.15 -13.51 -21.99
N SER A 14 -26.52 -14.73 -22.41
CA SER A 14 -27.79 -14.94 -23.16
C SER A 14 -29.02 -14.60 -22.31
N SER A 15 -28.95 -14.84 -20.99
CA SER A 15 -30.02 -14.48 -20.05
C SER A 15 -30.12 -12.96 -19.84
N LEU A 16 -28.99 -12.25 -19.77
CA LEU A 16 -28.93 -10.79 -19.67
C LEU A 16 -29.37 -10.11 -20.98
N TYR A 17 -29.07 -10.69 -22.15
CA TYR A 17 -29.57 -10.20 -23.44
C TYR A 17 -31.08 -10.39 -23.59
N LEU A 18 -31.64 -11.49 -23.07
CA LEU A 18 -33.10 -11.66 -22.97
C LEU A 18 -33.73 -10.57 -22.10
N PHE A 19 -33.04 -10.07 -21.07
CA PHE A 19 -33.57 -9.05 -20.15
C PHE A 19 -33.74 -7.66 -20.77
N ASN A 20 -33.04 -7.32 -21.86
CA ASN A 20 -33.25 -6.04 -22.54
C ASN A 20 -34.57 -6.02 -23.34
N ASP A 21 -35.11 -7.18 -23.71
CA ASP A 21 -36.42 -7.31 -24.39
C ASP A 21 -37.59 -7.55 -23.40
N TYR A 22 -37.32 -7.82 -22.12
CA TYR A 22 -38.35 -8.06 -21.10
C TYR A 22 -38.97 -6.79 -20.50
N TYR A 23 -38.57 -5.60 -20.95
CA TYR A 23 -39.15 -4.31 -20.56
C TYR A 23 -40.62 -4.10 -21.01
N LEU A 24 -41.27 -5.09 -21.65
CA LEU A 24 -42.58 -4.91 -22.31
C LEU A 24 -43.77 -5.70 -21.75
N PHE A 25 -43.65 -6.51 -20.68
CA PHE A 25 -44.80 -7.27 -20.17
C PHE A 25 -44.95 -7.22 -18.63
N PRO A 26 -45.97 -6.53 -18.08
CA PRO A 26 -46.13 -6.31 -16.65
C PRO A 26 -46.71 -7.49 -15.85
N ASN A 27 -46.76 -8.71 -16.41
CA ASN A 27 -47.44 -9.86 -15.78
C ASN A 27 -46.69 -11.20 -15.98
N VAL A 28 -45.42 -11.28 -15.61
CA VAL A 28 -44.68 -12.56 -15.62
C VAL A 28 -44.37 -13.00 -14.19
N THR A 29 -45.04 -14.06 -13.74
CA THR A 29 -44.66 -14.76 -12.51
C THR A 29 -43.26 -15.38 -12.68
N PRO A 30 -42.36 -15.27 -11.69
CA PRO A 30 -41.00 -15.79 -11.82
C PRO A 30 -41.03 -17.30 -12.10
N SER A 31 -40.48 -17.72 -13.25
CA SER A 31 -40.45 -19.12 -13.65
C SER A 31 -39.72 -19.98 -12.61
N SER A 32 -40.07 -21.26 -12.50
CA SER A 32 -39.44 -22.19 -11.54
C SER A 32 -37.93 -22.34 -11.75
N LEU A 33 -37.46 -22.10 -12.98
CA LEU A 33 -36.05 -22.06 -13.39
C LEU A 33 -35.33 -20.84 -12.80
N PHE A 34 -35.98 -19.67 -12.81
CA PHE A 34 -35.45 -18.45 -12.23
C PHE A 34 -35.30 -18.58 -10.71
N ARG A 35 -36.29 -19.15 -10.02
CA ARG A 35 -36.21 -19.44 -8.58
C ARG A 35 -35.06 -20.39 -8.22
N LYS A 36 -34.82 -21.42 -9.06
CA LYS A 36 -33.71 -22.36 -8.87
C LYS A 36 -32.34 -21.72 -9.10
N LEU A 37 -32.23 -20.81 -10.06
CA LEU A 37 -31.02 -20.02 -10.31
C LEU A 37 -30.68 -19.11 -9.13
N LEU A 38 -31.66 -18.36 -8.63
CA LEU A 38 -31.50 -17.54 -7.43
C LEU A 38 -31.03 -18.41 -6.25
N TYR A 39 -31.75 -19.49 -5.96
CA TYR A 39 -31.42 -20.41 -4.87
C TYR A 39 -30.00 -21.01 -5.00
N PHE A 40 -29.56 -21.33 -6.22
CA PHE A 40 -28.24 -21.90 -6.47
C PHE A 40 -27.11 -20.89 -6.26
N GLU A 41 -27.28 -19.64 -6.70
CA GLU A 41 -26.24 -18.61 -6.55
C GLU A 41 -26.08 -18.14 -5.10
N TYR A 42 -27.16 -18.08 -4.32
CA TYR A 42 -27.08 -17.72 -2.89
C TYR A 42 -26.37 -18.76 -2.02
N ASN A 43 -26.28 -20.02 -2.48
CA ASN A 43 -25.64 -21.10 -1.74
C ASN A 43 -24.14 -21.29 -2.06
N LYS A 44 -23.54 -20.45 -2.93
CA LYS A 44 -22.11 -20.54 -3.23
C LYS A 44 -21.28 -19.67 -2.27
N PRO A 45 -20.11 -20.15 -1.81
CA PRO A 45 -19.16 -19.31 -1.09
C PRO A 45 -18.62 -18.22 -2.02
N VAL A 46 -18.52 -16.99 -1.50
CA VAL A 46 -17.95 -15.85 -2.22
C VAL A 46 -16.44 -16.03 -2.29
N LEU A 47 -15.89 -16.28 -3.48
CA LEU A 47 -14.46 -16.58 -3.65
C LEU A 47 -13.74 -15.55 -4.54
N ARG A 48 -14.47 -14.79 -5.37
CA ARG A 48 -13.91 -13.85 -6.36
C ARG A 48 -14.74 -12.56 -6.45
N VAL A 49 -14.12 -11.47 -6.94
CA VAL A 49 -14.80 -10.17 -7.19
C VAL A 49 -16.02 -10.30 -8.10
N HIS A 50 -15.98 -11.22 -9.06
CA HIS A 50 -17.09 -11.49 -9.97
C HIS A 50 -18.30 -12.09 -9.24
N ASP A 51 -18.07 -12.88 -8.18
CA ASP A 51 -19.15 -13.46 -7.36
C ASP A 51 -19.89 -12.35 -6.59
N VAL A 52 -19.15 -11.33 -6.13
CA VAL A 52 -19.73 -10.14 -5.47
C VAL A 52 -20.63 -9.34 -6.42
N LEU A 53 -20.19 -9.14 -7.67
CA LEU A 53 -20.99 -8.44 -8.69
C LEU A 53 -22.26 -9.23 -9.06
N ILE A 54 -22.15 -10.56 -9.17
CA ILE A 54 -23.31 -11.43 -9.44
C ILE A 54 -24.29 -11.39 -8.26
N ILE A 55 -23.81 -11.43 -7.03
CA ILE A 55 -24.66 -11.32 -5.82
C ILE A 55 -25.33 -9.94 -5.75
N GLN A 56 -24.62 -8.85 -6.07
CA GLN A 56 -25.23 -7.52 -6.15
C GLN A 56 -26.31 -7.43 -7.23
N ALA A 57 -26.05 -7.94 -8.44
CA ALA A 57 -27.04 -7.99 -9.51
C ALA A 57 -28.28 -8.80 -9.09
N THR A 58 -28.06 -9.91 -8.38
CA THR A 58 -29.12 -10.78 -7.87
C THR A 58 -29.94 -10.10 -6.78
N ASN A 59 -29.31 -9.37 -5.85
CA ASN A 59 -29.98 -8.57 -4.84
C ASN A 59 -30.83 -7.45 -5.46
N CYS A 60 -30.32 -6.77 -6.49
CA CYS A 60 -31.07 -5.74 -7.22
C CYS A 60 -32.33 -6.33 -7.89
N LEU A 61 -32.22 -7.52 -8.48
CA LEU A 61 -33.36 -8.23 -9.08
C LEU A 61 -34.40 -8.64 -8.04
N LEU A 62 -33.98 -9.11 -6.86
CA LEU A 62 -34.89 -9.45 -5.77
C LEU A 62 -35.66 -8.25 -5.24
N LYS A 63 -34.98 -7.11 -5.08
CA LYS A 63 -35.63 -5.85 -4.67
C LYS A 63 -36.68 -5.40 -5.69
N LEU A 64 -36.42 -5.62 -6.97
CA LEU A 64 -37.36 -5.31 -8.05
C LEU A 64 -38.58 -6.27 -8.03
N ILE A 65 -38.36 -7.55 -7.74
CA ILE A 65 -39.43 -8.55 -7.57
C ILE A 65 -40.27 -8.25 -6.33
N GLU A 66 -39.64 -7.87 -5.22
CA GLU A 66 -40.34 -7.46 -3.99
C GLU A 66 -41.26 -6.26 -4.25
N GLN A 67 -40.76 -5.25 -4.98
CA GLN A 67 -41.53 -4.06 -5.35
C GLN A 67 -42.73 -4.39 -6.24
N GLN A 68 -42.61 -5.39 -7.13
CA GLN A 68 -43.65 -5.75 -8.10
C GLN A 68 -44.65 -6.81 -7.58
N HIS A 69 -44.22 -7.74 -6.75
CA HIS A 69 -44.99 -8.92 -6.35
C HIS A 69 -45.17 -9.08 -4.84
N GLY A 70 -44.63 -8.15 -4.04
CA GLY A 70 -44.71 -8.16 -2.59
C GLY A 70 -43.80 -9.18 -1.91
N ILE A 71 -43.52 -8.96 -0.63
CA ILE A 71 -42.52 -9.70 0.16
C ILE A 71 -42.79 -11.21 0.27
N ALA A 72 -44.08 -11.62 0.21
CA ALA A 72 -44.49 -13.02 0.26
C ALA A 72 -43.88 -13.88 -0.88
N SER A 73 -43.58 -13.25 -2.02
CA SER A 73 -42.99 -13.93 -3.18
C SER A 73 -41.52 -14.33 -3.00
N ILE A 74 -40.81 -13.69 -2.05
CA ILE A 74 -39.38 -13.91 -1.78
C ILE A 74 -39.09 -14.43 -0.37
N GLN A 75 -40.13 -14.59 0.47
CA GLN A 75 -40.00 -14.98 1.87
C GLN A 75 -39.27 -16.32 2.08
N HIS A 76 -39.41 -17.27 1.16
CA HIS A 76 -38.73 -18.57 1.20
C HIS A 76 -37.22 -18.49 0.88
N LEU A 77 -36.77 -17.38 0.28
CA LEU A 77 -35.35 -17.11 -0.01
C LEU A 77 -34.70 -16.26 1.08
N HIS A 78 -35.49 -15.68 2.00
CA HIS A 78 -35.01 -14.73 2.99
C HIS A 78 -33.87 -15.30 3.85
N GLN A 79 -33.95 -16.57 4.24
CA GLN A 79 -32.88 -17.23 4.99
C GLN A 79 -31.61 -17.35 4.16
N SER A 80 -31.70 -17.83 2.91
CA SER A 80 -30.54 -17.99 2.03
C SER A 80 -29.90 -16.65 1.65
N ILE A 81 -30.70 -15.59 1.51
CA ILE A 81 -30.20 -14.22 1.30
C ILE A 81 -29.45 -13.76 2.54
N SER A 82 -30.02 -13.95 3.74
CA SER A 82 -29.38 -13.60 5.00
C SER A 82 -28.05 -14.33 5.21
N ASP A 83 -28.03 -15.65 4.96
CA ASP A 83 -26.83 -16.50 5.10
C ASP A 83 -25.71 -16.06 4.14
N ASN A 84 -26.06 -15.70 2.91
CA ASN A 84 -25.11 -15.22 1.91
C ASN A 84 -24.59 -13.81 2.22
N LEU A 85 -25.47 -12.88 2.63
CA LEU A 85 -25.06 -11.54 3.05
C LEU A 85 -24.14 -11.63 4.29
N THR A 86 -24.43 -12.54 5.22
CA THR A 86 -23.58 -12.86 6.37
C THR A 86 -22.23 -13.42 5.92
N SER A 87 -22.21 -14.36 4.98
CA SER A 87 -20.98 -14.92 4.41
C SER A 87 -20.16 -13.87 3.67
N THR A 88 -20.82 -12.94 2.97
CA THR A 88 -20.17 -11.82 2.28
C THR A 88 -19.56 -10.83 3.28
N LEU A 89 -20.25 -10.57 4.40
CA LEU A 89 -19.70 -9.77 5.50
C LEU A 89 -18.48 -10.42 6.14
N GLN A 90 -18.54 -11.73 6.42
CA GLN A 90 -17.40 -12.48 6.95
C GLN A 90 -16.23 -12.48 5.97
N TRP A 91 -16.51 -12.65 4.68
CA TRP A 91 -15.51 -12.54 3.62
C TRP A 91 -14.86 -11.15 3.61
N MET A 92 -15.65 -10.07 3.63
CA MET A 92 -15.15 -8.69 3.69
C MET A 92 -14.28 -8.45 4.94
N LYS A 93 -14.69 -8.98 6.10
CA LYS A 93 -13.93 -8.91 7.35
C LYS A 93 -12.59 -9.64 7.25
N SER A 94 -12.59 -10.89 6.78
CA SER A 94 -11.36 -11.69 6.61
C SER A 94 -10.33 -11.07 5.64
N ARG A 95 -10.76 -10.12 4.80
CA ARG A 95 -9.93 -9.41 3.82
C ARG A 95 -9.67 -7.94 4.20
N ASN A 96 -10.00 -7.51 5.42
CA ASN A 96 -9.83 -6.13 5.90
C ASN A 96 -10.49 -5.05 5.02
N LEU A 97 -11.62 -5.36 4.37
CA LEU A 97 -12.35 -4.42 3.51
C LEU A 97 -13.30 -3.51 4.31
N VAL A 98 -12.81 -2.96 5.42
CA VAL A 98 -13.61 -2.27 6.46
C VAL A 98 -14.42 -1.10 5.91
N ALA A 99 -13.86 -0.35 4.94
CA ALA A 99 -14.53 0.80 4.31
C ALA A 99 -15.83 0.44 3.56
N PHE A 100 -15.97 -0.80 3.09
CA PHE A 100 -17.13 -1.27 2.32
C PHE A 100 -18.24 -1.83 3.21
N ILE A 101 -17.95 -2.12 4.48
CA ILE A 101 -18.89 -2.75 5.41
C ILE A 101 -20.04 -1.81 5.82
N PRO A 102 -19.81 -0.53 6.23
CA PRO A 102 -20.90 0.39 6.58
C PRO A 102 -21.93 0.66 5.46
N PRO A 103 -21.53 0.96 4.21
CA PRO A 103 -22.51 1.14 3.13
C PRO A 103 -23.22 -0.17 2.76
N PHE A 104 -22.56 -1.33 2.92
CA PHE A 104 -23.18 -2.64 2.74
C PHE A 104 -24.29 -2.89 3.78
N LEU A 105 -24.00 -2.71 5.07
CA LEU A 105 -24.99 -2.88 6.13
C LEU A 105 -26.18 -1.92 5.97
N LYS A 106 -25.92 -0.66 5.61
CA LYS A 106 -27.00 0.32 5.34
C LYS A 106 -27.91 -0.11 4.20
N SER A 107 -27.36 -0.74 3.17
CA SER A 107 -28.11 -1.15 1.97
C SER A 107 -29.01 -2.36 2.22
N TYR A 108 -28.67 -3.20 3.21
CA TYR A 108 -29.36 -4.48 3.48
C TYR A 108 -29.92 -4.61 4.90
N ALA A 109 -29.98 -3.51 5.65
CA ALA A 109 -30.49 -3.47 7.02
C ALA A 109 -31.94 -3.96 7.18
N GLY A 110 -32.75 -3.91 6.11
CA GLY A 110 -34.13 -4.41 6.12
C GLY A 110 -34.29 -5.92 5.92
N ILE A 111 -33.20 -6.63 5.57
CA ILE A 111 -33.20 -8.06 5.21
C ILE A 111 -32.41 -8.88 6.23
N LEU A 112 -31.37 -8.28 6.82
CA LEU A 112 -30.56 -8.91 7.86
C LEU A 112 -31.30 -8.89 9.21
N ASP A 113 -31.05 -9.91 10.03
CA ASP A 113 -31.60 -10.02 11.38
C ASP A 113 -31.20 -8.80 12.24
N PRO A 114 -32.17 -8.10 12.88
CA PRO A 114 -31.89 -6.95 13.74
C PRO A 114 -30.85 -7.21 14.84
N ASP A 115 -30.86 -8.38 15.47
CA ASP A 115 -29.93 -8.72 16.55
C ASP A 115 -28.52 -8.95 15.99
N PHE A 116 -28.43 -9.56 14.80
CA PHE A 116 -27.18 -9.73 14.07
C PHE A 116 -26.62 -8.38 13.60
N LEU A 117 -27.47 -7.46 13.11
CA LEU A 117 -27.08 -6.11 12.71
C LEU A 117 -26.53 -5.31 13.89
N ILE A 118 -27.14 -5.41 15.08
CA ILE A 118 -26.65 -4.75 16.30
C ILE A 118 -25.31 -5.34 16.71
N GLN A 119 -25.16 -6.67 16.73
CA GLN A 119 -23.92 -7.35 17.09
C GLN A 119 -22.78 -7.00 16.12
N GLN A 120 -23.05 -7.03 14.82
CA GLN A 120 -22.05 -6.66 13.81
C GLN A 120 -21.76 -5.15 13.84
N SER A 121 -22.77 -4.28 13.96
CA SER A 121 -22.56 -2.82 14.07
C SER A 121 -21.72 -2.46 15.30
N ASN A 122 -21.89 -3.17 16.42
CA ASN A 122 -21.07 -2.98 17.62
C ASN A 122 -19.65 -3.55 17.43
N SER A 123 -19.50 -4.76 16.89
CA SER A 123 -18.19 -5.34 16.55
C SER A 123 -17.45 -4.50 15.50
N ILE A 124 -18.16 -3.89 14.56
CA ILE A 124 -17.61 -2.99 13.55
C ILE A 124 -17.33 -1.62 14.15
N LYS A 125 -18.10 -1.12 15.11
CA LYS A 125 -17.75 0.09 15.86
C LYS A 125 -16.56 -0.14 16.77
N GLU A 126 -16.38 -1.34 17.30
CA GLU A 126 -15.21 -1.74 18.07
C GLU A 126 -14.01 -1.96 17.16
N GLU A 127 -14.14 -2.64 16.01
CA GLU A 127 -13.09 -2.81 14.99
C GLU A 127 -12.77 -1.49 14.27
N ILE A 128 -13.76 -0.63 14.01
CA ILE A 128 -13.56 0.74 13.52
C ILE A 128 -13.04 1.61 14.66
N ALA A 129 -13.39 1.41 15.93
CA ALA A 129 -12.74 2.12 17.03
C ALA A 129 -11.36 1.55 17.34
N GLU A 130 -11.02 0.33 16.95
CA GLU A 130 -9.71 -0.32 17.08
C GLU A 130 -8.83 0.07 15.88
N VAL A 131 -9.39 0.13 14.67
CA VAL A 131 -8.76 0.72 13.48
C VAL A 131 -8.66 2.23 13.63
N LEU A 132 -9.67 2.94 14.16
CA LEU A 132 -9.63 4.38 14.48
C LEU A 132 -8.94 4.69 15.81
N SER A 133 -8.66 3.74 16.70
CA SER A 133 -7.73 3.96 17.83
C SER A 133 -6.31 3.55 17.47
N ASN A 134 -6.13 2.66 16.49
CA ASN A 134 -4.86 2.48 15.79
C ASN A 134 -4.61 3.61 14.76
N GLU A 135 -5.65 4.33 14.31
CA GLU A 135 -5.56 5.51 13.42
C GLU A 135 -5.86 6.84 14.15
N ASN A 136 -6.20 6.84 15.44
CA ASN A 136 -6.31 8.05 16.29
C ASN A 136 -5.82 7.79 17.73
N VAL A 137 -4.60 7.32 17.87
CA VAL A 137 -3.72 7.95 18.86
C VAL A 137 -2.83 8.88 18.04
N ASP A 138 -2.77 10.13 18.47
CA ASP A 138 -1.78 11.10 18.02
C ASP A 138 -0.38 10.52 18.30
N GLY A 139 0.08 9.67 17.38
CA GLY A 139 1.35 8.97 17.37
C GLY A 139 2.42 9.78 16.64
N THR A 140 2.18 11.08 16.46
CA THR A 140 3.24 11.99 16.06
C THR A 140 4.29 11.97 17.17
N LYS A 141 5.38 11.25 16.92
CA LYS A 141 6.52 11.27 17.81
C LYS A 141 6.94 12.73 17.98
N PRO A 142 7.32 13.16 19.20
CA PRO A 142 7.56 14.57 19.52
C PRO A 142 8.57 15.27 18.64
N ILE A 143 9.43 14.51 17.96
CA ILE A 143 10.44 14.99 17.05
C ILE A 143 10.31 14.24 15.73
N GLN A 144 10.14 14.97 14.64
CA GLN A 144 10.25 14.46 13.28
C GLN A 144 11.57 14.92 12.67
N ILE A 145 12.23 14.00 11.98
CA ILE A 145 13.49 14.23 11.28
C ILE A 145 13.28 13.85 9.83
N THR A 146 13.59 14.76 8.94
CA THR A 146 13.57 14.53 7.50
C THR A 146 15.01 14.46 7.03
N VAL A 147 15.36 13.43 6.26
CA VAL A 147 16.66 13.32 5.57
C VAL A 147 16.50 13.13 4.07
N LEU A 148 15.27 13.08 3.58
CA LEU A 148 14.94 13.05 2.16
C LEU A 148 14.66 14.48 1.65
N GLY A 149 15.44 14.94 0.67
CA GLY A 149 15.32 16.26 0.05
C GLY A 149 16.05 17.35 0.84
N GLU A 150 15.69 17.57 2.11
CA GLU A 150 16.40 18.48 3.02
C GLU A 150 16.54 17.87 4.43
N ILE A 151 17.71 18.05 5.07
CA ILE A 151 17.92 17.61 6.45
C ILE A 151 17.27 18.61 7.41
N THR A 152 16.08 18.28 7.91
CA THR A 152 15.31 19.15 8.81
C THR A 152 14.95 18.43 10.11
N VAL A 153 14.64 19.24 11.13
CA VAL A 153 14.14 18.79 12.42
C VAL A 153 12.89 19.58 12.74
N GLN A 154 11.81 18.87 13.04
CA GLN A 154 10.55 19.45 13.45
C GLN A 154 10.16 18.92 14.83
N LYS A 155 9.70 19.81 15.71
CA LYS A 155 9.09 19.45 16.99
C LYS A 155 7.58 19.57 16.84
N ILE A 156 6.80 18.79 17.60
CA ILE A 156 5.33 18.91 17.60
C ILE A 156 4.91 20.39 17.73
N GLY A 157 4.03 20.82 16.84
CA GLY A 157 3.49 22.18 16.81
C GLY A 157 4.45 23.27 16.34
N SER A 158 5.63 22.91 15.83
CA SER A 158 6.60 23.83 15.23
C SER A 158 6.73 23.59 13.73
N GLU A 159 7.19 24.60 12.98
CA GLU A 159 7.57 24.41 11.58
C GLU A 159 8.87 23.59 11.46
N PRO A 160 9.07 22.83 10.36
CA PRO A 160 10.33 22.17 10.07
C PRO A 160 11.47 23.19 9.98
N LEU A 161 12.52 22.99 10.77
CA LEU A 161 13.70 23.86 10.74
C LEU A 161 14.88 23.14 10.08
N PRO A 162 15.52 23.76 9.08
CA PRO A 162 16.70 23.18 8.46
C PRO A 162 17.86 23.13 9.45
N LEU A 163 18.56 22.00 9.48
CA LEU A 163 19.64 21.82 10.45
C LEU A 163 20.88 22.62 10.02
N ARG A 164 21.18 23.68 10.78
CA ARG A 164 22.33 24.55 10.52
C ARG A 164 23.65 23.92 10.98
N GLY A 165 24.68 24.13 10.18
CA GLY A 165 26.05 23.65 10.40
C GLY A 165 26.32 22.28 9.76
N ALA A 166 27.33 22.23 8.88
CA ALA A 166 27.67 21.02 8.12
C ALA A 166 27.87 19.80 9.03
N ARG A 167 28.66 19.95 10.11
CA ARG A 167 28.95 18.84 11.04
C ARG A 167 27.72 18.34 11.81
N ASN A 168 26.72 19.20 12.08
CA ASN A 168 25.47 18.75 12.70
C ASN A 168 24.64 17.94 11.70
N ARG A 169 24.59 18.36 10.43
CA ARG A 169 23.94 17.61 9.35
C ARG A 169 24.57 16.25 9.14
N THR A 170 25.90 16.19 9.00
CA THR A 170 26.64 14.94 8.87
C THR A 170 26.39 14.02 10.05
N LEU A 171 26.46 14.53 11.29
CA LEU A 171 26.22 13.71 12.47
C LEU A 171 24.79 13.19 12.54
N LEU A 172 23.79 14.01 12.21
CA LEU A 172 22.39 13.56 12.19
C LEU A 172 22.16 12.53 11.08
N ALA A 173 22.68 12.77 9.86
CA ALA A 173 22.62 11.83 8.77
C ALA A 173 23.29 10.49 9.12
N LEU A 174 24.44 10.51 9.79
CA LEU A 174 25.10 9.28 10.30
C LEU A 174 24.23 8.55 11.32
N LEU A 175 23.58 9.26 12.25
CA LEU A 175 22.69 8.63 13.23
C LEU A 175 21.47 7.98 12.58
N VAL A 176 20.96 8.55 11.49
CA VAL A 176 19.90 7.94 10.68
C VAL A 176 20.45 6.73 9.92
N ALA A 177 21.57 6.89 9.21
CA ALA A 177 22.19 5.82 8.41
C ALA A 177 22.58 4.58 9.24
N VAL A 178 23.08 4.76 10.46
CA VAL A 178 23.40 3.66 11.40
C VAL A 178 22.17 2.81 11.75
N GLN A 179 20.97 3.36 11.62
CA GLN A 179 19.72 2.64 11.91
C GLN A 179 19.12 1.98 10.68
N THR A 180 19.40 2.51 9.48
CA THR A 180 18.87 1.99 8.22
C THR A 180 19.80 0.96 7.56
N MET A 181 21.10 0.99 7.87
CA MET A 181 22.08 0.09 7.26
C MET A 181 22.13 -1.28 7.94
N ARG A 182 22.16 -2.33 7.11
CA ARG A 182 22.33 -3.73 7.56
C ARG A 182 23.64 -3.94 8.33
N ARG A 183 24.72 -3.27 7.90
CA ARG A 183 26.03 -3.28 8.56
C ARG A 183 26.41 -1.84 8.88
N PRO A 184 26.22 -1.39 10.13
CA PRO A 184 26.66 -0.05 10.51
C PRO A 184 28.19 0.06 10.49
N PRO A 185 28.74 1.28 10.37
CA PRO A 185 30.18 1.52 10.43
C PRO A 185 30.77 1.04 11.75
N SER A 186 32.10 0.81 11.77
CA SER A 186 32.80 0.56 13.02
C SER A 186 32.77 1.78 13.94
N ALA A 187 33.14 1.61 15.21
CA ALA A 187 33.24 2.74 16.13
C ALA A 187 34.24 3.79 15.61
N GLU A 188 35.38 3.34 15.08
CA GLU A 188 36.44 4.20 14.54
C GLU A 188 35.91 4.98 13.33
N ASP A 189 35.39 4.28 12.32
CA ASP A 189 34.83 4.89 11.10
C ASP A 189 33.72 5.90 11.45
N PHE A 190 32.86 5.57 12.41
CA PHE A 190 31.81 6.49 12.83
C PHE A 190 32.38 7.81 13.36
N TYR A 191 33.40 7.76 14.21
CA TYR A 191 34.01 8.98 14.76
C TYR A 191 34.82 9.73 13.70
N GLU A 192 35.49 9.04 12.79
CA GLU A 192 36.19 9.67 11.67
C GLU A 192 35.20 10.37 10.73
N LEU A 193 34.12 9.70 10.32
CA LEU A 193 33.07 10.28 9.49
C LEU A 193 32.38 11.46 10.18
N ALA A 194 32.04 11.33 11.47
CA ALA A 194 31.37 12.39 12.22
C ALA A 194 32.27 13.62 12.46
N SER A 195 33.57 13.40 12.64
CA SER A 195 34.52 14.47 12.94
C SER A 195 35.25 15.00 11.71
N GLY A 196 35.30 14.26 10.60
CA GLY A 196 36.15 14.56 9.45
C GLY A 196 37.66 14.46 9.74
N VAL A 197 38.06 13.82 10.84
CA VAL A 197 39.47 13.63 11.21
C VAL A 197 39.82 12.15 11.06
N ALA A 198 40.76 11.86 10.16
CA ALA A 198 41.28 10.51 9.94
C ALA A 198 42.56 10.26 10.75
N GLY A 199 42.74 9.04 11.25
CA GLY A 199 43.98 8.57 11.87
C GLY A 199 44.23 9.00 13.32
N ASP A 200 43.35 9.79 13.92
CA ASP A 200 43.35 10.11 15.36
C ASP A 200 41.97 9.87 15.97
N VAL A 201 41.75 8.62 16.38
CA VAL A 201 40.47 8.17 16.97
C VAL A 201 40.14 8.94 18.25
N SER A 202 41.13 9.28 19.07
CA SER A 202 40.90 9.96 20.35
C SER A 202 40.39 11.38 20.13
N TYR A 203 41.04 12.11 19.22
CA TYR A 203 40.62 13.46 18.85
C TYR A 203 39.28 13.47 18.10
N ALA A 204 39.09 12.54 17.16
CA ALA A 204 37.82 12.35 16.45
C ALA A 204 36.66 12.08 17.41
N GLN A 205 36.87 11.22 18.40
CA GLN A 205 35.90 10.97 19.46
C GLN A 205 35.57 12.21 20.28
N HIS A 206 36.58 12.97 20.71
CA HIS A 206 36.38 14.20 21.48
C HIS A 206 35.56 15.23 20.68
N MET A 207 35.91 15.45 19.41
CA MET A 207 35.19 16.36 18.50
C MET A 207 33.74 15.91 18.29
N THR A 208 33.52 14.61 18.10
CA THR A 208 32.18 14.04 17.94
C THR A 208 31.35 14.21 19.20
N ARG A 209 31.92 14.00 20.40
CA ARG A 209 31.21 14.24 21.68
C ARG A 209 30.73 15.69 21.80
N ASN A 210 31.57 16.64 21.40
CA ASN A 210 31.21 18.07 21.42
C ASN A 210 30.11 18.40 20.41
N ALA A 211 30.19 17.88 19.18
CA ALA A 211 29.13 18.02 18.18
C ALA A 211 27.81 17.38 18.64
N MET A 212 27.88 16.19 19.25
CA MET A 212 26.73 15.48 19.80
C MET A 212 26.01 16.28 20.89
N SER A 213 26.75 16.95 21.76
CA SER A 213 26.18 17.83 22.79
C SER A 213 25.36 18.97 22.18
N ARG A 214 25.88 19.61 21.12
CA ARG A 214 25.15 20.66 20.38
C ARG A 214 23.93 20.10 19.65
N LEU A 215 24.08 18.96 18.98
CA LEU A 215 22.98 18.29 18.28
C LEU A 215 21.83 17.97 19.24
N LYS A 216 22.12 17.45 20.44
CA LYS A 216 21.11 17.23 21.50
C LYS A 216 20.36 18.50 21.91
N GLY A 217 20.98 19.68 21.82
CA GLY A 217 20.27 20.94 22.02
C GLY A 217 19.23 21.24 20.94
N LEU A 218 19.50 20.83 19.70
CA LEU A 218 18.65 21.06 18.53
C LEU A 218 17.52 20.02 18.44
N VAL A 219 17.87 18.73 18.42
CA VAL A 219 16.91 17.62 18.31
C VAL A 219 16.26 17.21 19.63
N GLY A 220 16.75 17.73 20.76
CA GLY A 220 16.24 17.42 22.10
C GLY A 220 17.11 16.40 22.84
N LYS A 221 17.26 16.58 24.15
CA LYS A 221 18.24 15.86 24.98
C LYS A 221 18.07 14.33 24.97
N ASN A 222 16.83 13.87 24.88
CA ASN A 222 16.44 12.45 24.96
C ASN A 222 16.34 11.77 23.59
N SER A 223 16.56 12.52 22.51
CA SER A 223 16.44 12.01 21.13
C SER A 223 17.58 11.09 20.72
N ILE A 224 18.70 11.12 21.46
CA ILE A 224 19.89 10.33 21.15
C ILE A 224 20.29 9.50 22.38
N VAL A 225 20.18 8.19 22.22
CA VAL A 225 20.54 7.20 23.24
C VAL A 225 21.93 6.65 22.98
N ARG A 226 22.61 6.31 24.07
CA ARG A 226 23.92 5.64 24.05
C ARG A 226 23.89 4.49 25.06
N ARG A 227 23.27 3.39 24.66
CA ARG A 227 23.36 2.10 25.38
C ARG A 227 24.48 1.31 24.68
N SER A 228 25.56 1.00 25.41
CA SER A 228 26.76 0.25 24.95
C SER A 228 26.96 0.14 23.43
N GLY A 229 27.80 1.00 22.85
CA GLY A 229 28.10 1.00 21.41
C GLY A 229 28.00 2.38 20.77
N LEU A 230 27.70 2.41 19.47
CA LEU A 230 27.46 3.63 18.70
C LEU A 230 26.23 4.39 19.23
N PRO A 231 26.24 5.73 19.18
CA PRO A 231 25.04 6.52 19.46
C PRO A 231 23.95 6.23 18.42
N ARG A 232 22.69 6.24 18.86
CA ARG A 232 21.51 5.98 18.01
C ARG A 232 20.38 6.94 18.35
N LEU A 233 19.46 7.16 17.40
CA LEU A 233 18.24 7.89 17.72
C LEU A 233 17.34 7.06 18.63
N ASN A 234 16.59 7.75 19.47
CA ASN A 234 15.56 7.15 20.32
C ASN A 234 14.26 7.07 19.52
N MET A 235 14.03 5.92 18.89
CA MET A 235 12.87 5.72 18.03
C MET A 235 11.54 5.72 18.78
N ASP A 236 11.52 5.70 20.12
CA ASP A 236 10.28 5.87 20.89
C ASP A 236 9.74 7.31 20.79
N ILE A 237 10.62 8.29 20.55
CA ILE A 237 10.27 9.72 20.54
C ILE A 237 10.71 10.46 19.26
N VAL A 238 11.47 9.80 18.39
CA VAL A 238 11.93 10.32 17.12
C VAL A 238 11.30 9.54 15.98
N HIS A 239 10.66 10.27 15.07
CA HIS A 239 10.21 9.78 13.78
C HIS A 239 11.21 10.21 12.70
N VAL A 240 11.50 9.32 11.75
CA VAL A 240 12.42 9.58 10.64
C VAL A 240 11.78 9.08 9.35
N ASP A 241 11.64 9.96 8.38
CA ASP A 241 11.03 9.70 7.06
C ASP A 241 11.57 8.43 6.38
N ILE A 242 12.89 8.31 6.24
CA ILE A 242 13.48 7.20 5.50
C ILE A 242 13.31 5.85 6.21
N ILE A 243 13.18 5.85 7.55
CA ILE A 243 12.96 4.61 8.30
C ILE A 243 11.53 4.11 8.07
N GLU A 244 10.56 5.01 8.00
CA GLU A 244 9.17 4.68 7.65
C GLU A 244 9.09 4.13 6.22
N ILE A 245 9.68 4.84 5.25
CA ILE A 245 9.74 4.38 3.85
C ILE A 245 10.37 2.99 3.75
N GLN A 246 11.44 2.71 4.51
CA GLN A 246 12.05 1.38 4.52
C GLN A 246 11.12 0.31 5.10
N GLN A 247 10.32 0.63 6.12
CA GLN A 247 9.33 -0.30 6.67
C GLN A 247 8.22 -0.57 5.65
N GLU A 248 7.74 0.45 4.95
CA GLU A 248 6.77 0.31 3.87
C GLU A 248 7.33 -0.56 2.73
N LEU A 249 8.59 -0.35 2.33
CA LEU A 249 9.26 -1.19 1.33
C LEU A 249 9.37 -2.66 1.77
N GLN A 250 9.66 -2.93 3.05
CA GLN A 250 9.65 -4.31 3.56
C GLN A 250 8.25 -4.92 3.50
N GLN A 251 7.21 -4.12 3.77
CA GLN A 251 5.83 -4.56 3.65
C GLN A 251 5.43 -4.81 2.18
N VAL A 252 5.91 -4.01 1.23
CA VAL A 252 5.76 -4.28 -0.21
C VAL A 252 6.35 -5.63 -0.58
N LEU A 253 7.59 -5.91 -0.17
CA LEU A 253 8.25 -7.19 -0.44
C LEU A 253 7.51 -8.38 0.16
N LYS A 254 6.91 -8.20 1.34
CA LYS A 254 6.05 -9.21 1.97
C LYS A 254 4.78 -9.46 1.12
N LEU A 255 4.09 -8.42 0.68
CA LEU A 255 2.90 -8.52 -0.17
C LEU A 255 3.20 -9.20 -1.51
N ILE A 256 4.37 -8.93 -2.10
CA ILE A 256 4.86 -9.64 -3.28
C ILE A 256 4.99 -11.14 -2.99
N GLY A 257 5.62 -11.51 -1.87
CA GLY A 257 5.80 -12.90 -1.46
C GLY A 257 4.46 -13.63 -1.20
N GLU A 258 3.42 -12.88 -0.81
CA GLU A 258 2.06 -13.39 -0.61
C GLU A 258 1.23 -13.43 -1.90
N GLY A 259 1.73 -12.85 -3.01
CA GLY A 259 1.03 -12.78 -4.29
C GLY A 259 -0.11 -11.75 -4.32
N GLU A 260 -0.13 -10.80 -3.39
CA GLU A 260 -1.18 -9.77 -3.29
C GLU A 260 -0.84 -8.57 -4.19
N ALA A 261 -0.94 -8.77 -5.51
CA ALA A 261 -0.44 -7.84 -6.54
C ALA A 261 -0.96 -6.41 -6.40
N PHE A 262 -2.28 -6.24 -6.28
CA PHE A 262 -2.88 -4.90 -6.20
C PHE A 262 -2.54 -4.16 -4.90
N GLN A 263 -2.39 -4.88 -3.78
CA GLN A 263 -1.97 -4.28 -2.51
C GLN A 263 -0.51 -3.84 -2.59
N ALA A 264 0.36 -4.68 -3.17
CA ALA A 264 1.75 -4.34 -3.40
C ALA A 264 1.89 -3.12 -4.32
N TYR A 265 1.09 -3.05 -5.40
CA TYR A 265 0.99 -1.88 -6.27
C TYR A 265 0.59 -0.62 -5.51
N SER A 266 -0.52 -0.66 -4.77
CA SER A 266 -1.05 0.49 -4.05
C SER A 266 -0.04 1.05 -3.05
N LEU A 267 0.60 0.17 -2.27
CA LEU A 267 1.62 0.57 -1.30
C LEU A 267 2.88 1.12 -1.98
N THR A 268 3.37 0.46 -3.05
CA THR A 268 4.55 0.95 -3.79
C THR A 268 4.29 2.31 -4.41
N LYS A 269 3.10 2.56 -4.94
CA LYS A 269 2.71 3.86 -5.48
C LYS A 269 2.76 4.96 -4.42
N ASN A 270 2.27 4.68 -3.21
CA ASN A 270 2.33 5.63 -2.10
C ASN A 270 3.77 5.91 -1.66
N VAL A 271 4.61 4.88 -1.62
CA VAL A 271 6.06 5.03 -1.36
C VAL A 271 6.72 5.92 -2.41
N LEU A 272 6.48 5.68 -3.70
CA LEU A 272 7.05 6.51 -4.76
C LEU A 272 6.58 7.97 -4.68
N ALA A 273 5.31 8.19 -4.36
CA ALA A 273 4.74 9.52 -4.18
C ALA A 273 5.34 10.26 -2.96
N SER A 274 5.61 9.56 -1.85
CA SER A 274 6.23 10.16 -0.66
C SER A 274 7.68 10.58 -0.92
N ILE A 275 8.38 9.79 -1.73
CA ILE A 275 9.75 10.07 -2.15
C ILE A 275 9.79 11.25 -3.13
N GLY A 276 9.04 11.16 -4.24
CA GLY A 276 9.09 12.11 -5.35
C GLY A 276 10.49 12.23 -5.94
N THR A 277 10.91 13.44 -6.32
CA THR A 277 12.25 13.71 -6.89
C THR A 277 13.32 14.04 -5.84
N LYS A 278 13.05 13.71 -4.57
CA LYS A 278 13.91 14.10 -3.45
C LYS A 278 15.08 13.14 -3.31
N VAL A 279 16.26 13.69 -3.01
CA VAL A 279 17.49 12.90 -2.81
C VAL A 279 17.71 12.60 -1.33
N LEU A 280 18.08 11.36 -1.02
CA LEU A 280 18.42 10.93 0.34
C LEU A 280 19.79 11.47 0.79
N TYR A 281 19.89 11.97 2.01
CA TYR A 281 21.11 12.59 2.57
C TYR A 281 21.66 13.72 1.68
N PRO A 282 20.83 14.75 1.40
CA PRO A 282 21.24 15.85 0.53
C PRO A 282 22.51 16.52 1.07
N THR A 283 23.41 16.91 0.17
CA THR A 283 24.71 17.54 0.46
C THR A 283 25.74 16.67 1.19
N GLN A 284 25.46 15.38 1.44
CA GLN A 284 26.40 14.44 2.07
C GLN A 284 26.99 13.53 0.97
N TYR A 285 28.16 13.91 0.46
CA TYR A 285 28.83 13.26 -0.68
C TYR A 285 29.96 12.31 -0.27
N GLU A 286 30.14 12.10 1.03
CA GLU A 286 31.13 11.15 1.52
C GLU A 286 30.78 9.72 1.03
N PRO A 287 31.77 8.88 0.68
CA PRO A 287 31.52 7.56 0.09
C PRO A 287 30.54 6.68 0.88
N PHE A 288 30.54 6.83 2.21
CA PHE A 288 29.60 6.14 3.09
C PHE A 288 28.12 6.46 2.78
N PHE A 289 27.79 7.73 2.51
CA PHE A 289 26.42 8.14 2.19
C PHE A 289 26.04 7.80 0.75
N GLU A 290 26.98 7.80 -0.18
CA GLU A 290 26.76 7.29 -1.55
C GLU A 290 26.36 5.80 -1.50
N ILE A 291 27.11 4.98 -0.74
CA ILE A 291 26.76 3.57 -0.53
C ILE A 291 25.39 3.43 0.14
N ALA A 292 25.06 4.28 1.11
CA ALA A 292 23.76 4.25 1.76
C ALA A 292 22.61 4.59 0.78
N ARG A 293 22.82 5.57 -0.12
CA ARG A 293 21.87 5.91 -1.20
C ARG A 293 21.71 4.76 -2.18
N GLU A 294 22.80 4.20 -2.68
CA GLU A 294 22.78 3.10 -3.63
C GLU A 294 22.06 1.87 -3.06
N ASN A 295 22.26 1.54 -1.78
CA ASN A 295 21.53 0.45 -1.13
C ASN A 295 20.02 0.70 -1.05
N PHE A 296 19.63 1.95 -0.80
CA PHE A 296 18.22 2.35 -0.77
C PHE A 296 17.61 2.29 -2.17
N GLU A 297 18.26 2.88 -3.17
CA GLU A 297 17.85 2.86 -4.57
C GLU A 297 17.75 1.44 -5.12
N ASN A 298 18.70 0.56 -4.80
CA ASN A 298 18.64 -0.86 -5.17
C ASN A 298 17.43 -1.56 -4.53
N SER A 299 17.11 -1.25 -3.27
CA SER A 299 15.93 -1.81 -2.59
C SER A 299 14.63 -1.32 -3.24
N LEU A 300 14.58 -0.04 -3.62
CA LEU A 300 13.47 0.58 -4.32
C LEU A 300 13.28 -0.01 -5.73
N ARG A 301 14.36 -0.08 -6.53
CA ARG A 301 14.38 -0.73 -7.86
C ARG A 301 13.81 -2.14 -7.77
N ASN A 302 14.33 -2.94 -6.83
CA ASN A 302 13.88 -4.33 -6.65
C ASN A 302 12.39 -4.42 -6.34
N ALA A 303 11.87 -3.54 -5.48
CA ALA A 303 10.44 -3.48 -5.17
C ALA A 303 9.60 -3.11 -6.40
N ILE A 304 9.97 -2.04 -7.12
CA ILE A 304 9.29 -1.59 -8.36
C ILE A 304 9.23 -2.72 -9.38
N LEU A 305 10.38 -3.32 -9.71
CA LEU A 305 10.48 -4.38 -10.72
C LEU A 305 9.71 -5.64 -10.31
N SER A 306 9.73 -6.00 -9.02
CA SER A 306 9.01 -7.17 -8.52
C SER A 306 7.49 -6.96 -8.57
N VAL A 307 7.00 -5.77 -8.19
CA VAL A 307 5.58 -5.44 -8.31
C VAL A 307 5.16 -5.40 -9.77
N ALA A 308 5.92 -4.73 -10.64
CA ALA A 308 5.63 -4.67 -12.06
C ALA A 308 5.56 -6.07 -12.68
N ARG A 309 6.52 -6.95 -12.33
CA ARG A 309 6.51 -8.34 -12.77
C ARG A 309 5.25 -9.07 -12.31
N LEU A 310 4.87 -8.93 -11.03
CA LEU A 310 3.67 -9.58 -10.48
C LEU A 310 2.40 -9.11 -11.21
N LEU A 311 2.27 -7.81 -11.50
CA LEU A 311 1.17 -7.25 -12.28
C LEU A 311 1.16 -7.77 -13.73
N ILE A 312 2.32 -7.86 -14.38
CA ILE A 312 2.46 -8.42 -15.73
C ILE A 312 2.03 -9.90 -15.76
N GLU A 313 2.40 -10.69 -14.75
CA GLU A 313 1.98 -12.09 -14.62
C GLU A 313 0.46 -12.22 -14.48
N GLU A 314 -0.19 -11.23 -13.85
CA GLU A 314 -1.66 -11.11 -13.77
C GLU A 314 -2.32 -10.47 -15.02
N ARG A 315 -1.52 -10.08 -16.02
CA ARG A 315 -1.93 -9.35 -17.24
C ARG A 315 -2.48 -7.93 -16.97
N ASP A 316 -2.13 -7.36 -15.82
CA ASP A 316 -2.46 -5.99 -15.46
C ASP A 316 -1.36 -5.03 -15.96
N HIS A 317 -1.29 -4.90 -17.28
CA HIS A 317 -0.27 -4.08 -17.94
C HIS A 317 -0.46 -2.57 -17.68
N ASP A 318 -1.70 -2.12 -17.44
CA ASP A 318 -2.01 -0.72 -17.17
C ASP A 318 -1.41 -0.27 -15.84
N HIS A 319 -1.60 -1.04 -14.76
CA HIS A 319 -0.98 -0.71 -13.47
C HIS A 319 0.54 -0.92 -13.46
N ALA A 320 1.03 -1.90 -14.24
CA ALA A 320 2.47 -2.09 -14.43
C ALA A 320 3.11 -0.88 -15.12
N GLU A 321 2.47 -0.29 -16.13
CA GLU A 321 2.93 0.94 -16.77
C GLU A 321 3.03 2.09 -15.75
N ILE A 322 1.97 2.30 -14.96
CA ILE A 322 1.91 3.42 -13.98
C ILE A 322 3.04 3.33 -12.96
N ILE A 323 3.30 2.13 -12.40
CA ILE A 323 4.34 1.99 -11.38
C ILE A 323 5.74 2.15 -11.96
N LEU A 324 5.96 1.69 -13.20
CA LEU A 324 7.25 1.83 -13.88
C LEU A 324 7.52 3.28 -14.30
N GLN A 325 6.50 4.01 -14.78
CA GLN A 325 6.60 5.45 -15.06
C GLN A 325 6.95 6.23 -13.78
N SER A 326 6.23 5.96 -12.69
CA SER A 326 6.53 6.55 -11.37
C SER A 326 7.94 6.17 -10.90
N GLY A 327 8.38 4.95 -11.19
CA GLY A 327 9.73 4.47 -10.92
C GLY A 327 10.81 5.27 -11.65
N ILE A 328 10.59 5.61 -12.93
CA ILE A 328 11.53 6.43 -13.72
C ILE A 328 11.59 7.88 -13.20
N GLU A 329 10.49 8.44 -12.70
CA GLU A 329 10.51 9.78 -12.11
C GLU A 329 11.41 9.85 -10.85
N VAL A 330 11.39 8.77 -10.05
CA VAL A 330 12.19 8.66 -8.82
C VAL A 330 13.62 8.19 -9.11
N LEU A 331 13.80 7.30 -10.10
CA LEU A 331 15.07 6.71 -10.50
C LEU A 331 15.33 6.97 -12.01
N PRO A 332 15.64 8.22 -12.40
CA PRO A 332 15.66 8.65 -13.80
C PRO A 332 16.77 8.08 -14.67
N GLN A 333 17.77 7.43 -14.06
CA GLN A 333 18.92 6.80 -14.72
C GLN A 333 18.89 5.26 -14.59
N ASP A 334 17.75 4.70 -14.18
CA ASP A 334 17.61 3.27 -13.94
C ASP A 334 17.24 2.50 -15.22
N GLN A 335 18.25 1.92 -15.87
CA GLN A 335 18.06 1.18 -17.12
C GLN A 335 17.09 0.00 -16.96
N GLU A 336 17.12 -0.71 -15.84
CA GLU A 336 16.28 -1.91 -15.65
C GLU A 336 14.79 -1.55 -15.58
N VAL A 337 14.45 -0.42 -14.94
CA VAL A 337 13.07 0.08 -14.89
C VAL A 337 12.62 0.55 -16.27
N VAL A 338 13.49 1.24 -17.00
CA VAL A 338 13.23 1.71 -18.38
C VAL A 338 12.98 0.55 -19.33
N ASP A 339 13.84 -0.46 -19.31
CA ASP A 339 13.71 -1.66 -20.14
C ASP A 339 12.40 -2.39 -19.86
N ARG A 340 12.04 -2.53 -18.58
CA ARG A 340 10.77 -3.16 -18.20
C ARG A 340 9.56 -2.36 -18.68
N LEU A 341 9.62 -1.02 -18.64
CA LEU A 341 8.54 -0.18 -19.18
C LEU A 341 8.41 -0.35 -20.69
N ALA A 342 9.53 -0.40 -21.41
CA ALA A 342 9.53 -0.63 -22.85
C ALA A 342 8.85 -1.96 -23.21
N GLU A 343 9.12 -3.03 -22.46
CA GLU A 343 8.44 -4.32 -22.65
C GLU A 343 6.92 -4.24 -22.42
N VAL A 344 6.48 -3.53 -21.37
CA VAL A 344 5.04 -3.32 -21.08
C VAL A 344 4.38 -2.52 -22.20
N LEU A 345 5.02 -1.47 -22.70
CA LEU A 345 4.51 -0.67 -23.82
C LEU A 345 4.36 -1.50 -25.09
N VAL A 346 5.31 -2.40 -25.39
CA VAL A 346 5.18 -3.33 -26.51
C VAL A 346 3.99 -4.28 -26.32
N ALA A 347 3.79 -4.80 -25.10
CA ALA A 347 2.63 -5.64 -24.78
C ALA A 347 1.28 -4.90 -24.93
N LEU A 348 1.28 -3.58 -24.72
CA LEU A 348 0.16 -2.68 -24.95
C LEU A 348 0.01 -2.20 -26.41
N ASN A 349 0.77 -2.77 -27.35
CA ASN A 349 0.82 -2.39 -28.77
C ASN A 349 1.34 -0.95 -29.04
N ARG A 350 2.18 -0.42 -28.15
CA ARG A 350 2.78 0.92 -28.23
C ARG A 350 4.28 0.88 -28.52
N SER A 351 4.71 0.08 -29.51
CA SER A 351 6.13 -0.13 -29.84
C SER A 351 6.89 1.15 -30.21
N ALA A 352 6.24 2.10 -30.88
CA ALA A 352 6.87 3.39 -31.23
C ALA A 352 7.14 4.28 -30.00
N GLU A 353 6.42 4.06 -28.88
CA GLU A 353 6.70 4.74 -27.61
C GLU A 353 7.83 4.04 -26.86
N ALA A 354 7.87 2.71 -26.90
CA ALA A 354 8.97 1.92 -26.34
C ALA A 354 10.32 2.29 -26.98
N GLU A 355 10.39 2.38 -28.31
CA GLU A 355 11.63 2.78 -29.02
C GLU A 355 12.08 4.20 -28.67
N ARG A 356 11.13 5.14 -28.54
CA ARG A 356 11.44 6.52 -28.13
C ARG A 356 12.00 6.58 -26.72
N LEU A 357 11.38 5.85 -25.79
CA LEU A 357 11.82 5.76 -24.41
C LEU A 357 13.26 5.22 -24.30
N LEU A 358 13.58 4.15 -25.03
CA LEU A 358 14.92 3.57 -25.04
C LEU A 358 15.95 4.53 -25.64
N ALA A 359 15.61 5.20 -26.74
CA ALA A 359 16.49 6.20 -27.35
C ALA A 359 16.76 7.36 -26.39
N GLU A 360 15.74 7.89 -25.69
CA GLU A 360 15.93 8.96 -24.70
C GLU A 360 16.88 8.58 -23.57
N MET A 361 16.91 7.30 -23.18
CA MET A 361 17.80 6.80 -22.15
C MET A 361 19.26 6.70 -22.62
N GLU A 362 19.50 6.33 -23.88
CA GLU A 362 20.86 6.29 -24.45
C GLU A 362 21.54 7.67 -24.52
N TYR A 363 20.75 8.76 -24.54
CA TYR A 363 21.25 10.13 -24.60
C TYR A 363 21.39 10.82 -23.23
N ARG A 364 21.01 10.16 -22.13
CA ARG A 364 21.16 10.67 -20.75
C ARG A 364 22.45 10.15 -20.12
#